data_AF-A0AAU2SM06-F1
#
_entry.id   AF-A0AAU2SM06-F1
#
_cell.length_a   1.000
_cell.length_b   1.000
_cell.length_c   1.000
_cell.angle_alpha   90.00
_cell.angle_beta   90.00
_cell.angle_gamma   90.00
#
_symmetry.space_group_name_H-M   'P 1'
#
loop_
_entity.id
_entity.type
_entity.pdbx_description
1 polymer ?
#
loop_
_entity_poly.entity_id
_entity_poly.type
_entity_poly.pdbx_seq_one_letter_code
_entity_poly.pdbx_strand_id
1 'polypeptide(L)'
;MFEYLDHVFHTLWDHFCNANEPERYLGVSLRTEEEVALIRELGVALNAAGDEAPGDTDEEYLRAPSWPDVVAVAGRLAQVMVANDLQELAVLHNAEPSTGPRQETQG
;
A
#
# COMPACT_ATOMS: atom_id res chain seq x y z
N MET A 1 -1.15 17.28 -18.21
CA MET A 1 -0.91 17.95 -16.92
C MET A 1 -0.52 16.83 -15.97
N PHE A 2 0.78 16.58 -15.85
CA PHE A 2 1.35 15.45 -15.10
C PHE A 2 1.81 15.85 -13.69
N GLU A 3 1.40 17.02 -13.18
CA GLU A 3 1.69 17.53 -11.82
C GLU A 3 1.14 16.66 -10.66
N TYR A 4 0.66 15.44 -10.93
CA TYR A 4 0.06 14.56 -9.92
C TYR A 4 0.96 13.40 -9.51
N LEU A 5 1.95 13.00 -10.29
CA LEU A 5 2.73 11.81 -9.97
C LEU A 5 3.67 12.08 -8.78
N ASP A 6 4.46 13.15 -8.88
CA ASP A 6 5.33 13.62 -7.80
C ASP A 6 4.56 13.94 -6.50
N HIS A 7 3.38 14.59 -6.62
CA HIS A 7 2.53 14.89 -5.46
C HIS A 7 1.90 13.63 -4.82
N VAL A 8 1.48 12.64 -5.61
CA VAL A 8 0.94 11.37 -5.12
C VAL A 8 2.03 10.53 -4.48
N PHE A 9 3.23 10.49 -5.06
CA PHE A 9 4.40 9.86 -4.45
C PHE A 9 4.76 10.54 -3.13
N HIS A 10 4.91 11.86 -3.10
CA HIS A 10 5.19 12.58 -1.86
C HIS A 10 4.12 12.35 -0.78
N THR A 11 2.84 12.38 -1.14
CA THR A 11 1.77 12.23 -0.14
C THR A 11 1.69 10.81 0.39
N LEU A 12 1.74 9.77 -0.45
CA LEU A 12 1.65 8.38 -0.01
C LEU A 12 2.95 7.87 0.65
N TRP A 13 4.10 8.33 0.18
CA TRP A 13 5.42 7.80 0.57
C TRP A 13 6.06 8.60 1.71
N ASP A 14 5.94 9.94 1.72
CA ASP A 14 6.62 10.77 2.73
C ASP A 14 5.76 10.97 4.00
N HIS A 15 4.43 10.98 3.87
CA HIS A 15 3.54 11.18 5.02
C HIS A 15 2.98 9.89 5.64
N PHE A 16 2.93 8.77 4.91
CA PHE A 16 2.28 7.54 5.40
C PHE A 16 3.18 6.31 5.49
N CYS A 17 4.27 6.22 4.73
CA CYS A 17 5.13 5.03 4.77
C CYS A 17 6.56 5.27 4.23
N ASN A 18 7.54 5.47 5.13
CA ASN A 18 8.95 5.52 4.74
C ASN A 18 9.47 4.13 4.35
N ALA A 19 9.76 3.93 3.07
CA ALA A 19 10.21 2.63 2.57
C ALA A 19 11.65 2.24 2.90
N ASN A 20 12.44 3.13 3.50
CA ASN A 20 13.72 2.76 4.09
C ASN A 20 13.55 2.04 5.43
N GLU A 21 12.44 2.30 6.14
CA GLU A 21 12.12 1.72 7.45
C GLU A 21 10.64 1.27 7.55
N PRO A 22 10.15 0.42 6.61
CA PRO A 22 8.73 0.07 6.52
C PRO A 22 8.21 -0.71 7.73
N GLU A 23 9.09 -1.39 8.48
CA GLU A 23 8.75 -2.18 9.66
C GLU A 23 8.07 -1.33 10.75
N ARG A 24 8.40 -0.03 10.82
CA ARG A 24 7.82 0.90 11.80
C ARG A 24 6.32 1.13 11.60
N TYR A 25 5.80 0.78 10.43
CA TYR A 25 4.42 0.98 10.03
C TYR A 25 3.58 -0.29 10.16
N LEU A 26 4.19 -1.43 10.51
CA LEU A 26 3.47 -2.67 10.77
C LEU A 26 2.58 -2.54 12.01
N GLY A 27 1.30 -2.86 11.85
CA GLY A 27 0.24 -2.64 12.85
C GLY A 27 -0.28 -1.20 12.92
N VAL A 28 0.24 -0.28 12.09
CA VAL A 28 -0.23 1.12 12.01
C VAL A 28 -0.91 1.38 10.65
N SER A 29 -0.13 1.35 9.56
CA SER A 29 -0.62 1.52 8.19
C SER A 29 -0.37 0.29 7.31
N LEU A 30 0.54 -0.60 7.71
CA LEU A 30 0.76 -1.91 7.11
C LEU A 30 0.22 -3.00 8.03
N ARG A 31 -0.40 -4.04 7.48
CA ARG A 31 -1.03 -5.13 8.23
C ARG A 31 -0.17 -6.39 8.31
N THR A 32 0.66 -6.68 7.30
CA THR A 32 1.39 -7.95 7.23
C THR A 32 2.88 -7.75 6.89
N GLU A 33 3.69 -8.75 7.21
CA GLU A 33 5.11 -8.79 6.83
C GLU A 33 5.30 -8.82 5.29
N GLU A 34 4.33 -9.36 4.54
CA GLU A 34 4.35 -9.31 3.07
C GLU A 34 4.22 -7.88 2.55
N GLU A 35 3.34 -7.07 3.15
CA GLU A 35 3.22 -5.65 2.81
C GLU A 35 4.49 -4.87 3.15
N VAL A 36 5.13 -5.17 4.29
CA VAL A 36 6.43 -4.57 4.67
C VAL A 36 7.51 -4.90 3.64
N ALA A 37 7.61 -6.16 3.24
CA ALA A 37 8.59 -6.60 2.24
C ALA A 37 8.35 -5.92 0.88
N LEU A 38 7.10 -5.79 0.45
CA LEU A 38 6.74 -5.16 -0.82
C LEU A 38 6.98 -3.64 -0.81
N ILE A 39 6.76 -2.95 0.31
CA ILE A 39 7.13 -1.53 0.45
C ILE A 39 8.65 -1.37 0.30
N ARG A 40 9.43 -2.25 0.95
CA ARG A 40 10.91 -2.23 0.84
C ARG A 40 11.36 -2.46 -0.61
N GLU A 41 10.78 -3.44 -1.28
CA GLU A 41 11.07 -3.75 -2.68
C GLU A 41 10.72 -2.58 -3.60
N LEU A 42 9.58 -1.93 -3.37
CA LEU A 42 9.17 -0.76 -4.14
C LEU A 42 10.12 0.42 -3.92
N GLY A 43 10.65 0.61 -2.70
CA GLY A 43 11.70 1.59 -2.43
C GLY A 43 12.99 1.32 -3.21
N VAL A 44 13.41 0.06 -3.31
CA VAL A 44 14.56 -0.34 -4.13
C VAL A 44 14.32 -0.04 -5.61
N ALA A 45 13.14 -0.39 -6.13
CA ALA A 45 12.78 -0.14 -7.53
C ALA A 45 12.75 1.36 -7.85
N LEU A 46 12.18 2.18 -6.96
CA LEU A 46 12.14 3.64 -7.11
C LEU A 46 13.53 4.26 -7.09
N ASN A 47 14.41 3.81 -6.20
CA ASN A 47 15.80 4.28 -6.18
C ASN A 47 16.53 3.94 -7.48
N ALA A 48 16.34 2.73 -8.02
CA ALA A 48 16.93 2.35 -9.31
C ALA A 48 16.42 3.23 -10.46
N ALA A 49 15.12 3.57 -10.47
CA ALA A 49 14.56 4.49 -11.46
C ALA A 49 15.10 5.92 -11.29
N GLY A 50 15.33 6.36 -10.05
CA GLY A 50 15.94 7.66 -9.74
C GLY A 50 17.40 7.75 -10.21
N ASP A 51 18.18 6.67 -10.04
CA ASP A 51 19.55 6.58 -10.56
C ASP A 51 19.60 6.70 -12.09
N GLU A 52 18.52 6.32 -12.79
CA GLU A 52 18.36 6.42 -14.25
C GLU A 52 17.73 7.76 -14.71
N ALA A 53 17.26 8.61 -13.77
CA ALA A 53 16.56 9.86 -14.02
C ALA A 53 17.27 11.06 -13.33
N PRO A 54 18.42 11.53 -13.86
CA PRO A 54 19.28 12.50 -13.18
C PRO A 54 18.68 13.92 -13.08
N GLY A 55 17.67 14.24 -13.87
CA GLY A 55 16.92 15.49 -13.78
C GLY A 55 15.74 15.42 -12.82
N ASP A 56 15.48 14.25 -12.23
CA ASP A 56 14.40 14.01 -11.26
C ASP A 56 13.03 14.45 -11.80
N THR A 57 12.81 14.25 -13.11
CA THR A 57 11.56 14.63 -13.78
C THR A 57 10.68 13.42 -14.04
N ASP A 58 9.37 13.59 -13.93
CA ASP A 58 8.38 12.54 -14.26
C ASP A 58 8.66 11.90 -15.63
N GLU A 59 9.02 12.71 -16.63
CA GLU A 59 9.24 12.24 -18.00
C GLU A 59 10.51 11.38 -18.13
N GLU A 60 11.51 11.60 -17.27
CA GLU A 60 12.70 10.75 -17.18
C GLU A 60 12.40 9.46 -16.42
N TYR A 61 11.71 9.51 -15.27
CA TYR A 61 11.27 8.31 -14.55
C TYR A 61 10.42 7.40 -15.43
N LEU A 62 9.44 7.94 -16.16
CA LEU A 62 8.58 7.15 -17.05
C LEU A 62 9.35 6.51 -18.23
N ARG A 63 10.55 7.00 -18.54
CA ARG A 63 11.45 6.45 -19.56
C ARG A 63 12.55 5.56 -18.99
N ALA A 64 12.73 5.54 -17.68
CA ALA A 64 13.74 4.74 -17.00
C ALA A 64 13.52 3.25 -17.35
N PRO A 65 14.55 2.52 -17.82
CA PRO A 65 14.46 1.09 -18.07
C PRO A 65 13.90 0.27 -16.90
N SER A 66 14.12 0.71 -15.66
CA SER A 66 13.62 0.09 -14.42
C SER A 66 12.17 0.46 -14.06
N TRP A 67 11.55 1.42 -14.75
CA TRP A 67 10.17 1.83 -14.46
C TRP A 67 9.13 0.69 -14.49
N PRO A 68 9.20 -0.29 -15.41
CA PRO A 68 8.31 -1.44 -15.38
C PRO A 68 8.36 -2.23 -14.05
N ASP A 69 9.51 -2.29 -13.39
CA ASP A 69 9.67 -2.98 -12.10
C ASP A 69 8.96 -2.19 -10.99
N VAL A 70 9.07 -0.85 -10.99
CA VAL A 70 8.31 0.03 -10.08
C VAL A 70 6.81 -0.26 -10.20
N VAL A 71 6.31 -0.28 -11.45
CA VAL A 71 4.88 -0.55 -11.71
C VAL A 71 4.48 -1.95 -11.25
N ALA A 72 5.32 -2.96 -11.48
CA ALA A 72 5.03 -4.34 -11.10
C ALA A 72 4.94 -4.50 -9.57
N VAL A 73 5.92 -3.97 -8.84
CA VAL A 73 5.95 -4.06 -7.37
C VAL A 73 4.82 -3.25 -6.75
N ALA A 74 4.57 -2.01 -7.23
CA ALA A 74 3.46 -1.20 -6.77
C ALA A 74 2.10 -1.88 -7.02
N GLY A 75 1.93 -2.50 -8.19
CA GLY A 75 0.73 -3.27 -8.51
C GLY A 75 0.54 -4.46 -7.57
N ARG A 76 1.62 -5.19 -7.24
CA ARG A 76 1.57 -6.31 -6.30
C ARG A 76 1.25 -5.85 -4.88
N LEU A 77 1.88 -4.78 -4.41
CA LEU A 77 1.61 -4.17 -3.11
C LEU A 77 0.12 -3.80 -2.99
N ALA A 78 -0.43 -3.08 -3.97
CA ALA A 78 -1.83 -2.69 -3.98
C ALA A 78 -2.78 -3.90 -3.91
N GLN A 79 -2.47 -4.98 -4.65
CA GLN A 79 -3.26 -6.21 -4.61
C GLN A 79 -3.24 -6.85 -3.22
N VAL A 80 -2.08 -6.93 -2.56
CA VAL A 80 -1.95 -7.52 -1.22
C VAL A 80 -2.71 -6.68 -0.19
N MET A 81 -2.54 -5.35 -0.21
CA MET A 81 -3.24 -4.46 0.73
C MET A 81 -4.77 -4.57 0.58
N VAL A 82 -5.28 -4.53 -0.66
CA VAL A 82 -6.72 -4.70 -0.93
C VAL A 82 -7.22 -6.07 -0.48
N ALA A 83 -6.47 -7.14 -0.75
CA ALA A 83 -6.85 -8.48 -0.32
C ALA A 83 -6.93 -8.58 1.22
N ASN A 84 -5.96 -8.02 1.92
CA ASN A 84 -5.91 -7.99 3.38
C ASN A 84 -7.07 -7.17 3.97
N ASP A 85 -7.41 -6.02 3.38
CA ASP A 85 -8.55 -5.20 3.80
C ASP A 85 -9.89 -5.92 3.59
N LEU A 86 -10.08 -6.56 2.43
CA LEU A 86 -11.29 -7.33 2.14
C LEU A 86 -11.43 -8.53 3.09
N GLN A 87 -10.32 -9.20 3.42
CA GLN A 87 -10.33 -10.30 4.38
C GLN A 87 -10.77 -9.83 5.77
N GLU A 88 -10.25 -8.70 6.25
CA GLU A 88 -10.63 -8.12 7.54
C GLU A 88 -12.11 -7.71 7.56
N LEU A 89 -12.58 -7.05 6.49
CA LEU A 89 -13.99 -6.68 6.36
C LEU A 89 -14.91 -7.91 6.37
N ALA A 90 -14.51 -9.01 5.74
CA ALA A 90 -15.25 -10.26 5.77
C ALA A 90 -15.29 -10.86 7.18
N VAL A 91 -14.18 -10.83 7.93
CA VAL A 91 -14.15 -11.29 9.33
C VAL A 91 -15.10 -10.46 10.19
N LEU A 92 -15.04 -9.14 10.07
CA LEU A 92 -15.92 -8.22 10.80
C LEU A 92 -17.40 -8.45 10.46
N HIS A 93 -17.74 -8.61 9.18
CA HIS A 93 -19.11 -8.87 8.75
C HIS A 93 -19.65 -10.20 9.30
N ASN A 94 -18.83 -11.25 9.34
CA ASN A 94 -19.22 -12.55 9.88
C ASN A 94 -19.25 -12.58 11.43
N ALA A 95 -18.56 -11.64 12.09
CA ALA A 95 -18.54 -11.51 13.54
C ALA A 95 -19.74 -10.72 14.09
N GLU A 96 -20.52 -10.03 13.25
CA GLU A 96 -21.79 -9.42 13.70
C GLU A 96 -22.77 -10.53 14.13
N PRO A 97 -23.19 -10.58 15.40
CA PRO A 97 -24.17 -11.56 15.83
C PRO A 97 -25.48 -11.26 15.12
N SER A 98 -26.04 -12.27 14.44
CA SER A 98 -27.45 -12.27 14.05
C SER A 98 -28.24 -11.92 15.30
N THR A 99 -28.89 -10.75 15.30
CA THR A 99 -29.80 -10.34 16.37
C THR A 99 -31.02 -11.25 16.31
N GLY A 100 -30.88 -12.46 16.85
CA GLY A 100 -31.97 -13.39 17.10
C GLY A 100 -32.96 -12.72 18.08
N PRO A 101 -34.27 -12.93 17.89
CA PRO A 101 -35.29 -12.18 18.62
C PRO A 101 -35.14 -12.42 20.13
N ARG A 102 -35.09 -11.30 20.87
CA ARG A 102 -35.11 -11.27 22.34
C ARG A 102 -36.38 -11.98 22.82
N GLN A 103 -36.26 -13.19 23.36
CA GLN A 103 -37.36 -13.82 24.08
C GLN A 103 -37.59 -13.02 25.37
N GLU A 104 -38.66 -12.22 25.37
CA GLU A 104 -39.21 -11.66 26.59
C GLU A 104 -39.76 -12.80 27.45
N THR A 105 -39.08 -13.10 28.55
CA THR A 105 -39.64 -13.89 29.64
C THR A 105 -40.63 -13.02 30.42
N GLN A 106 -41.93 -13.28 30.25
CA GLN A 106 -42.97 -13.02 31.27
C GLN A 106 -43.17 -14.36 31.98
N GLY A 107 -43.18 -14.50 33.31
CA GLY A 107 -43.78 -13.65 34.33
C GLY A 107 -44.73 -14.55 35.10
#